data_AF-A0AA40FRX5-F1
#
_entry.id   AF-A0AA40FRX5-F1
#
_cell.length_a   1.000
_cell.length_b   1.000
_cell.length_c   1.000
_cell.angle_alpha   90.00
_cell.angle_beta   90.00
_cell.angle_gamma   90.00
#
_symmetry.space_group_name_H-M   'P 1'
#
loop_
_entity.id
_entity.type
_entity.pdbx_description
1 polymer ?
#
loop_
_entity_poly.entity_id
_entity_poly.type
_entity_poly.pdbx_seq_one_letter_code
_entity_poly.pdbx_strand_id
1 'polypeptide(L)'
;MAGANDCFSIGSTVACKTCYKEEIEGEVLAFDPQTKMLILKCPSSSGTPTLNDVHIVNLSLVSEVQVKREVSPTTSDPPQSLNLQKLNRRVRNQIEEKKKLVMALQAGVSPEGQKLFSTISKTIPEITWSGANIVVFDNVTIRPPYKVDNVHGNTESGAYKHVKKVVEKHIKDTEASQQAQQREQQQQQQQQQQQQQQQQKQKGGAMQ
;
A
#
# COMPACT_ATOMS: atom_id res chain seq x y z
N MET A 1 -32.72 -30.35 15.79
CA MET A 1 -32.81 -29.82 14.41
C MET A 1 -31.39 -29.48 13.97
N ALA A 2 -30.72 -30.39 13.27
CA ALA A 2 -29.36 -30.19 12.78
C ALA A 2 -29.41 -29.16 11.63
N GLY A 3 -28.79 -27.99 11.85
CA GLY A 3 -28.67 -26.94 10.84
C GLY A 3 -27.77 -27.41 9.68
N ALA A 4 -28.10 -26.94 8.49
CA ALA A 4 -27.54 -27.40 7.21
C ALA A 4 -26.00 -27.34 7.12
N ASN A 5 -25.38 -28.52 6.96
CA ASN A 5 -24.15 -28.82 6.20
C ASN A 5 -23.01 -27.77 6.19
N ASP A 6 -22.32 -27.59 7.32
CA ASP A 6 -20.94 -27.10 7.33
C ASP A 6 -20.03 -28.26 6.89
N CYS A 7 -19.79 -28.42 5.59
CA CYS A 7 -18.99 -29.54 5.07
C CYS A 7 -17.51 -29.50 5.52
N PHE A 8 -17.01 -28.33 5.94
CA PHE A 8 -15.61 -28.13 6.34
C PHE A 8 -15.53 -27.23 7.58
N SER A 9 -15.19 -27.80 8.74
CA SER A 9 -14.98 -27.03 9.96
C SER A 9 -13.70 -26.19 9.85
N ILE A 10 -13.77 -24.89 10.20
CA ILE A 10 -12.61 -23.98 10.21
C ILE A 10 -11.50 -24.57 11.10
N GLY A 11 -10.25 -24.53 10.62
CA GLY A 11 -9.09 -25.14 11.28
C GLY A 11 -8.89 -26.62 10.97
N SER A 12 -9.84 -27.28 10.30
CA SER A 12 -9.65 -28.65 9.79
C SER A 12 -8.59 -28.67 8.69
N THR A 13 -7.90 -29.79 8.55
CA THR A 13 -6.98 -30.01 7.43
C THR A 13 -7.70 -30.74 6.32
N VAL A 14 -7.73 -30.14 5.13
CA VAL A 14 -8.37 -30.68 3.94
C VAL A 14 -7.32 -30.83 2.83
N ALA A 15 -7.36 -31.97 2.14
CA ALA A 15 -6.61 -32.21 0.92
C ALA A 15 -7.57 -32.22 -0.27
N CYS A 16 -7.21 -31.49 -1.32
CA CYS A 16 -7.95 -31.39 -2.57
C CYS A 16 -7.05 -31.83 -3.72
N LYS A 17 -7.62 -32.55 -4.69
CA LYS A 17 -6.96 -32.88 -5.95
C LYS A 17 -7.62 -32.12 -7.10
N THR A 18 -6.89 -31.21 -7.73
CA THR A 18 -7.42 -30.42 -8.85
C THR A 18 -7.64 -31.29 -10.08
N CYS A 19 -8.39 -30.78 -11.06
CA CYS A 19 -8.55 -31.45 -12.35
C CYS A 19 -7.23 -31.66 -13.13
N TYR A 20 -6.16 -30.96 -12.75
CA TYR A 20 -4.80 -31.15 -13.27
C TYR A 20 -3.99 -32.19 -12.49
N LYS A 21 -4.62 -32.90 -11.54
CA LYS A 21 -4.00 -33.88 -10.64
C LYS A 21 -2.99 -33.28 -9.65
N GLU A 22 -3.00 -31.96 -9.48
CA GLU A 22 -2.22 -31.28 -8.44
C GLU A 22 -2.92 -31.45 -7.09
N GLU A 23 -2.14 -31.74 -6.05
CA GLU A 23 -2.65 -31.95 -4.70
C GLU A 23 -2.36 -30.73 -3.83
N ILE A 24 -3.41 -30.19 -3.23
CA ILE A 24 -3.34 -29.02 -2.36
C ILE A 24 -3.84 -29.46 -0.99
N GLU A 25 -2.98 -29.38 0.01
CA GLU A 25 -3.30 -29.70 1.40
C GLU A 25 -3.10 -28.47 2.28
N GLY A 26 -4.11 -28.14 3.09
CA GLY A 26 -4.02 -26.99 3.97
C GLY A 26 -5.10 -26.95 5.05
N GLU A 27 -4.95 -25.98 5.93
CA GLU A 27 -5.90 -25.65 7.01
C GLU A 27 -7.04 -24.79 6.44
N VAL A 28 -8.29 -25.17 6.73
CA VAL A 28 -9.48 -24.45 6.27
C VAL A 28 -9.58 -23.11 6.99
N LEU A 29 -9.45 -22.01 6.26
CA LEU A 29 -9.68 -20.65 6.76
C LEU A 29 -11.14 -20.23 6.65
N ALA A 30 -11.77 -20.58 5.52
CA ALA A 30 -13.17 -20.26 5.24
C ALA A 30 -13.70 -21.19 4.15
N PHE A 31 -15.02 -21.38 4.16
CA PHE A 31 -15.74 -22.07 3.11
C PHE A 31 -16.99 -21.25 2.77
N ASP A 32 -17.19 -20.95 1.49
CA ASP A 32 -18.45 -20.39 1.00
C ASP A 32 -19.27 -21.50 0.32
N PRO A 33 -20.36 -21.97 0.96
CA PRO A 33 -21.23 -23.00 0.37
C PRO A 33 -21.87 -22.58 -0.96
N GLN A 34 -22.15 -21.28 -1.17
CA GLN A 34 -22.85 -20.82 -2.36
C GLN A 34 -21.98 -20.93 -3.62
N THR A 35 -20.76 -20.39 -3.55
CA THR A 35 -19.82 -20.45 -4.68
C THR A 35 -18.96 -21.71 -4.69
N LYS A 36 -19.07 -22.55 -3.64
CA LYS A 36 -18.23 -23.73 -3.39
C LYS A 36 -16.74 -23.38 -3.38
N MET A 37 -16.42 -22.22 -2.82
CA MET A 37 -15.04 -21.76 -2.68
C MET A 37 -14.50 -22.18 -1.31
N LEU A 38 -13.43 -22.97 -1.31
CA LEU A 38 -12.70 -23.39 -0.12
C LEU A 38 -11.39 -22.62 -0.03
N ILE A 39 -11.16 -21.93 1.08
CA ILE A 39 -9.94 -21.18 1.32
C ILE A 39 -9.03 -21.98 2.25
N LEU A 40 -7.86 -22.36 1.75
CA LEU A 40 -6.87 -23.17 2.46
C LEU A 40 -5.62 -22.34 2.75
N LYS A 41 -5.11 -22.48 3.97
CA LYS A 41 -3.79 -22.01 4.39
C LYS A 41 -2.81 -23.17 4.29
N CYS A 42 -1.83 -23.01 3.43
CA CYS A 42 -0.77 -23.99 3.16
C CYS A 42 0.58 -23.46 3.68
N PRO A 43 1.54 -24.36 3.98
CA PRO A 43 2.91 -23.96 4.25
C PRO A 43 3.48 -23.10 3.11
N SER A 44 4.31 -22.12 3.46
CA SER A 44 4.94 -21.22 2.49
C SER A 44 5.82 -21.96 1.50
N SER A 45 5.55 -21.81 0.20
CA SER A 45 6.39 -22.31 -0.90
C SER A 45 7.76 -21.65 -0.97
N SER A 46 7.93 -20.48 -0.34
CA SER A 46 9.23 -19.79 -0.24
C SER A 46 10.14 -20.31 0.88
N GLY A 47 9.67 -21.25 1.71
CA GLY A 47 10.41 -21.78 2.86
C GLY A 47 10.51 -20.83 4.05
N THR A 48 9.92 -19.64 3.97
CA THR A 48 9.90 -18.65 5.07
C THR A 48 8.91 -19.09 6.15
N PRO A 49 9.34 -19.42 7.39
CA PRO A 49 8.47 -20.03 8.41
C PRO A 49 7.35 -19.13 8.93
N THR A 50 7.48 -17.81 8.77
CA THR A 50 6.50 -16.82 9.24
C THR A 50 5.41 -16.50 8.21
N LEU A 51 5.53 -17.03 6.99
CA LEU A 51 4.59 -16.81 5.90
C LEU A 51 3.77 -18.08 5.65
N ASN A 52 2.62 -17.90 4.99
CA ASN A 52 1.77 -19.01 4.55
C ASN A 52 1.22 -18.67 3.17
N ASP A 53 0.98 -19.71 2.36
CA ASP A 53 0.35 -19.57 1.07
C ASP A 53 -1.17 -19.74 1.24
N VAL A 54 -1.95 -18.83 0.68
CA VAL A 54 -3.42 -18.88 0.76
C VAL A 54 -3.97 -19.30 -0.60
N HIS A 55 -4.57 -20.49 -0.66
CA HIS A 55 -5.18 -21.05 -1.86
C HIS A 55 -6.70 -20.89 -1.81
N ILE A 56 -7.28 -20.32 -2.87
CA ILE A 56 -8.72 -20.24 -3.05
C ILE A 56 -9.12 -21.28 -4.08
N VAL A 57 -9.74 -22.36 -3.60
CA VAL A 57 -10.03 -23.56 -4.39
C VAL A 57 -11.52 -23.59 -4.72
N ASN A 58 -11.85 -23.56 -6.01
CA ASN A 58 -13.21 -23.82 -6.47
C ASN A 58 -13.45 -25.34 -6.48
N LEU A 59 -14.26 -25.84 -5.54
CA LEU A 59 -14.53 -27.27 -5.41
C LEU A 59 -15.27 -27.87 -6.61
N SER A 60 -15.86 -27.05 -7.49
CA SER A 60 -16.45 -27.53 -8.74
C SER A 60 -15.39 -27.99 -9.76
N LEU A 61 -14.13 -27.58 -9.59
CA LEU A 61 -13.00 -27.91 -10.46
C LEU A 61 -12.00 -28.87 -9.79
N VAL A 62 -12.42 -29.49 -8.70
CA VAL A 62 -11.64 -30.46 -7.93
C VAL A 62 -12.20 -31.85 -8.18
N SER A 63 -11.33 -32.80 -8.50
CA SER A 63 -11.74 -34.19 -8.74
C SER A 63 -11.98 -34.96 -7.45
N GLU A 64 -11.29 -34.59 -6.37
CA GLU A 64 -11.36 -35.30 -5.09
C GLU A 64 -11.09 -34.36 -3.92
N VAL A 65 -11.86 -34.51 -2.84
CA VAL A 65 -11.67 -33.76 -1.59
C VAL A 65 -11.69 -34.74 -0.42
N GLN A 66 -10.71 -34.62 0.47
CA GLN A 66 -10.60 -35.45 1.66
C GLN A 66 -10.34 -34.58 2.90
N VAL A 67 -11.10 -34.80 3.97
CA VAL A 67 -10.83 -34.21 5.28
C VAL A 67 -9.83 -35.11 6.01
N LYS A 68 -8.59 -34.64 6.17
CA LYS A 68 -7.50 -35.39 6.83
C LYS A 68 -7.52 -35.26 8.34
N ARG A 69 -7.87 -34.09 8.83
CA ARG A 69 -8.02 -33.79 10.25
C ARG A 69 -9.24 -32.93 10.44
N GLU A 70 -10.20 -33.42 11.21
CA GLU A 70 -11.36 -32.64 11.62
C GLU A 70 -11.06 -31.91 12.93
N VAL A 71 -11.39 -30.63 12.99
CA VAL A 71 -11.35 -29.83 14.21
C VAL A 71 -12.78 -29.51 14.61
N SER A 72 -13.21 -30.02 15.76
CA SER A 72 -14.42 -29.55 16.40
C SER A 72 -14.22 -28.12 16.89
N PRO A 73 -15.20 -27.21 16.77
CA PRO A 73 -15.11 -25.86 17.30
C PRO A 73 -15.04 -25.89 18.83
N THR A 74 -13.86 -26.15 19.38
CA THR A 74 -13.56 -25.98 20.79
C THR A 74 -13.35 -24.49 21.01
N THR A 75 -14.41 -23.85 21.52
CA THR A 75 -14.46 -22.52 22.13
C THR A 75 -13.12 -21.76 22.14
N SER A 76 -12.98 -20.78 21.26
CA SER A 76 -11.99 -19.74 21.43
C SER A 76 -12.71 -18.40 21.33
N ASP A 77 -12.28 -17.47 22.18
CA ASP A 77 -12.97 -16.21 22.47
C ASP A 77 -13.50 -15.50 21.22
N PRO A 78 -14.65 -14.80 21.32
CA PRO A 78 -15.15 -14.03 20.20
C PRO A 78 -14.04 -13.12 19.66
N PRO A 79 -13.93 -12.97 18.33
CA PRO A 79 -12.90 -12.13 17.73
C PRO A 79 -12.95 -10.74 18.35
N GLN A 80 -11.78 -10.16 18.57
CA GLN A 80 -11.68 -8.84 19.21
C GLN A 80 -12.57 -7.83 18.49
N SER A 81 -13.35 -7.08 19.26
CA SER A 81 -14.24 -6.08 18.69
C SER A 81 -13.45 -5.00 17.97
N LEU A 82 -13.91 -4.65 16.76
CA LEU A 82 -13.29 -3.60 15.98
C LEU A 82 -13.54 -2.24 16.63
N ASN A 83 -12.51 -1.40 16.70
CA ASN A 83 -12.67 -0.03 17.15
C ASN A 83 -13.30 0.83 16.03
N LEU A 84 -14.64 0.89 16.02
CA LEU A 84 -15.40 1.62 15.01
C LEU A 84 -15.08 3.12 14.99
N GLN A 85 -14.69 3.71 16.13
CA GLN A 85 -14.30 5.12 16.18
C GLN A 85 -13.00 5.38 15.40
N LYS A 86 -11.99 4.51 15.54
CA LYS A 86 -10.74 4.58 14.76
C LYS A 86 -11.02 4.40 13.27
N LEU A 87 -11.90 3.47 12.90
CA LEU A 87 -12.30 3.26 11.50
C LEU A 87 -12.99 4.49 10.92
N ASN A 88 -13.98 5.04 11.63
CA ASN A 88 -14.68 6.25 11.19
C ASN A 88 -13.74 7.45 11.06
N ARG A 89 -12.76 7.61 11.96
CA ARG A 89 -11.74 8.65 11.84
C ARG A 89 -10.89 8.46 10.58
N ARG A 90 -10.46 7.22 10.29
CA ARG A 90 -9.73 6.91 9.04
C ARG A 90 -10.55 7.28 7.81
N VAL A 91 -11.84 6.93 7.79
CA VAL A 91 -12.75 7.26 6.68
C VAL A 91 -12.86 8.77 6.49
N ARG A 92 -13.12 9.53 7.55
CA ARG A 92 -13.22 11.00 7.47
C ARG A 92 -11.94 11.64 6.96
N ASN A 93 -10.79 11.23 7.50
CA ASN A 93 -9.49 11.77 7.07
C ASN A 93 -9.24 11.50 5.58
N GLN A 94 -9.52 10.28 5.10
CA GLN A 94 -9.37 9.91 3.69
C GLN A 94 -10.30 10.70 2.76
N ILE A 95 -11.55 10.93 3.19
CA ILE A 95 -12.50 11.76 2.44
C ILE A 95 -11.99 13.20 2.35
N GLU A 96 -11.54 13.78 3.46
CA GLU A 96 -11.05 15.15 3.50
C GLU A 96 -9.78 15.33 2.65
N GLU A 97 -8.84 14.38 2.73
CA GLU A 97 -7.63 14.36 1.93
C GLU A 97 -7.94 14.27 0.43
N LYS A 98 -8.86 13.38 0.03
CA LYS A 98 -9.30 13.29 -1.38
C LYS A 98 -10.01 14.56 -1.84
N LYS A 99 -10.84 15.19 -1.01
CA LYS A 99 -11.48 16.47 -1.35
C LYS A 99 -10.43 17.54 -1.65
N LYS A 100 -9.39 17.66 -0.81
CA LYS A 100 -8.27 18.59 -1.01
C LYS A 100 -7.55 18.31 -2.33
N LEU A 101 -7.30 17.04 -2.65
CA LEU A 101 -6.67 16.65 -3.92
C LEU A 101 -7.54 16.99 -5.14
N VAL A 102 -8.84 16.72 -5.09
CA VAL A 102 -9.77 17.04 -6.18
C VAL A 102 -9.85 18.55 -6.43
N MET A 103 -9.91 19.36 -5.37
CA MET A 103 -9.89 20.82 -5.49
C MET A 103 -8.59 21.32 -6.16
N ALA A 104 -7.44 20.74 -5.80
CA ALA A 104 -6.16 21.06 -6.44
C ALA A 104 -6.12 20.68 -7.93
N LEU A 105 -6.68 19.51 -8.28
CA LEU A 105 -6.77 19.06 -9.68
C LEU A 105 -7.66 19.99 -10.51
N GLN A 106 -8.82 20.38 -9.98
CA GLN A 106 -9.75 21.32 -10.66
C GLN A 106 -9.11 22.68 -10.92
N ALA A 107 -8.21 23.12 -10.03
CA ALA A 107 -7.48 24.37 -10.16
C ALA A 107 -6.25 24.30 -11.09
N GLY A 108 -5.96 23.15 -11.70
CA GLY A 108 -4.79 22.98 -12.59
C GLY A 108 -3.45 23.05 -11.87
N VAL A 109 -3.41 22.72 -10.58
CA VAL A 109 -2.21 22.80 -9.74
C VAL A 109 -1.17 21.75 -10.18
N SER A 110 0.08 22.19 -10.37
CA SER A 110 1.19 21.30 -10.73
C SER A 110 1.51 20.28 -9.62
N PRO A 111 2.11 19.12 -9.93
CA PRO A 111 2.54 18.15 -8.92
C PRO A 111 3.49 18.75 -7.87
N GLU A 112 4.28 19.76 -8.24
CA GLU A 112 5.14 20.52 -7.32
C GLU A 112 4.30 21.30 -6.30
N GLY A 113 3.28 22.03 -6.74
CA GLY A 113 2.36 22.75 -5.86
C GLY A 113 1.61 21.82 -4.90
N GLN A 114 1.16 20.65 -5.38
CA GLN A 114 0.49 19.65 -4.54
C GLN A 114 1.41 19.11 -3.44
N LYS A 115 2.68 18.83 -3.77
CA LYS A 115 3.70 18.39 -2.81
C LYS A 115 3.98 19.46 -1.77
N LEU A 116 4.15 20.71 -2.19
CA LEU A 116 4.40 21.82 -1.27
C LEU A 116 3.22 22.03 -0.32
N PHE A 117 1.98 22.06 -0.84
CA PHE A 117 0.77 22.16 -0.03
C PHE A 117 0.70 21.04 1.01
N SER A 118 0.95 19.79 0.60
CA SER A 118 0.99 18.65 1.52
C SER A 118 2.04 18.84 2.62
N THR A 119 3.25 19.28 2.29
CA THR A 119 4.31 19.54 3.27
C THR A 119 3.91 20.62 4.27
N ILE A 120 3.37 21.75 3.80
CA ILE A 120 2.96 22.85 4.67
C ILE A 120 1.78 22.41 5.56
N SER A 121 0.81 21.68 5.02
CA SER A 121 -0.38 21.22 5.75
C SER A 121 -0.09 20.29 6.92
N LYS A 122 1.08 19.63 6.94
CA LYS A 122 1.53 18.78 8.05
C LYS A 122 1.88 19.60 9.31
N THR A 123 2.35 20.82 9.12
CA THR A 123 2.81 21.70 10.22
C THR A 123 1.88 22.88 10.45
N ILE A 124 1.16 23.32 9.42
CA ILE A 124 0.29 24.49 9.44
C ILE A 124 -1.09 24.06 8.91
N PRO A 125 -2.09 23.85 9.78
CA PRO A 125 -3.42 23.40 9.37
C PRO A 125 -4.23 24.50 8.66
N GLU A 126 -3.92 25.77 8.92
CA GLU A 126 -4.55 26.94 8.29
C GLU A 126 -3.95 27.20 6.90
N ILE A 127 -4.30 26.32 5.95
CA ILE A 127 -3.84 26.36 4.56
C ILE A 127 -4.98 26.01 3.61
N THR A 128 -5.14 26.79 2.56
CA THR A 128 -6.21 26.62 1.57
C THR A 128 -5.71 26.87 0.15
N TRP A 129 -6.47 26.38 -0.82
CA TRP A 129 -6.26 26.68 -2.24
C TRP A 129 -7.07 27.92 -2.62
N SER A 130 -6.46 28.84 -3.36
CA SER A 130 -7.13 29.95 -4.04
C SER A 130 -6.77 29.91 -5.52
N GLY A 131 -7.61 29.21 -6.30
CA GLY A 131 -7.23 28.78 -7.64
C GLY A 131 -5.94 27.95 -7.59
N ALA A 132 -4.96 28.28 -8.43
CA ALA A 132 -3.65 27.63 -8.43
C ALA A 132 -2.72 28.09 -7.29
N ASN A 133 -3.13 29.06 -6.47
CA ASN A 133 -2.29 29.61 -5.40
C ASN A 133 -2.52 28.89 -4.09
N ILE A 134 -1.47 28.79 -3.27
CA ILE A 134 -1.55 28.31 -1.89
C ILE A 134 -1.68 29.53 -0.98
N VAL A 135 -2.72 29.58 -0.15
CA VAL A 135 -2.91 30.62 0.85
C VAL A 135 -2.69 30.03 2.24
N VAL A 136 -1.84 30.67 3.04
CA VAL A 136 -1.45 30.27 4.39
C VAL A 136 -1.78 31.40 5.36
N PHE A 137 -2.46 31.09 6.47
CA PHE A 137 -2.91 32.08 7.47
C PHE A 137 -3.71 33.25 6.89
N ASP A 138 -4.39 33.04 5.75
CA ASP A 138 -5.14 34.04 4.96
C ASP A 138 -4.35 35.27 4.47
N ASN A 139 -3.08 35.40 4.86
CA ASN A 139 -2.27 36.61 4.66
C ASN A 139 -0.95 36.35 3.91
N VAL A 140 -0.59 35.09 3.67
CA VAL A 140 0.58 34.70 2.87
C VAL A 140 0.13 33.88 1.68
N THR A 141 0.51 34.29 0.47
CA THR A 141 0.14 33.62 -0.78
C THR A 141 1.38 33.12 -1.50
N ILE A 142 1.42 31.83 -1.84
CA ILE A 142 2.47 31.22 -2.65
C ILE A 142 1.89 30.97 -4.03
N ARG A 143 2.48 31.60 -5.05
CA ARG A 143 2.04 31.49 -6.44
C ARG A 143 2.92 30.50 -7.21
N PRO A 144 2.41 29.86 -8.28
CA PRO A 144 3.28 29.14 -9.23
C PRO A 144 4.43 30.05 -9.72
N PRO A 145 5.65 29.52 -9.95
CA PRO A 145 6.09 28.11 -9.85
C PRO A 145 6.47 27.64 -8.42
N TYR A 146 5.88 28.22 -7.37
CA TYR A 146 6.01 27.80 -5.97
C TYR A 146 7.43 27.84 -5.41
N LYS A 147 8.26 28.76 -5.91
CA LYS A 147 9.60 29.01 -5.38
C LYS A 147 9.56 29.98 -4.20
N VAL A 148 10.70 30.08 -3.52
CA VAL A 148 10.93 30.99 -2.39
C VAL A 148 10.61 32.44 -2.76
N ASP A 149 10.91 32.84 -4.00
CA ASP A 149 10.66 34.18 -4.51
C ASP A 149 9.19 34.43 -4.88
N ASN A 150 8.37 33.37 -4.97
CA ASN A 150 6.94 33.46 -5.26
C ASN A 150 6.06 33.47 -4.01
N VAL A 151 6.66 33.60 -2.82
CA VAL A 151 5.95 33.82 -1.56
C VAL A 151 5.65 35.32 -1.43
N HIS A 152 4.38 35.66 -1.33
CA HIS A 152 3.88 37.04 -1.23
C HIS A 152 3.15 37.23 0.10
N GLY A 153 3.33 38.39 0.73
CA GLY A 153 2.69 38.73 2.00
C GLY A 153 3.43 39.87 2.69
N ASN A 154 3.04 40.17 3.92
CA ASN A 154 3.74 41.18 4.74
C ASN A 154 5.12 40.64 5.17
N THR A 155 6.21 41.24 4.68
CA THR A 155 7.60 40.81 4.96
C THR A 155 7.98 40.89 6.43
N GLU A 156 7.35 41.79 7.17
CA GLU A 156 7.60 41.96 8.60
C GLU A 156 6.86 40.93 9.46
N SER A 157 5.84 40.28 8.90
CA SER A 157 5.06 39.28 9.61
C SER A 157 5.88 38.02 9.92
N GLY A 158 5.75 37.53 11.16
CA GLY A 158 6.30 36.24 11.56
C GLY A 158 5.76 35.08 10.71
N ALA A 159 4.50 35.18 10.26
CA ALA A 159 3.86 34.18 9.38
C ALA A 159 4.58 34.09 8.03
N TYR A 160 4.88 35.24 7.40
CA TYR A 160 5.62 35.28 6.13
C TYR A 160 7.02 34.67 6.27
N LYS A 161 7.77 35.08 7.31
CA LYS A 161 9.11 34.56 7.59
C LYS A 161 9.09 33.04 7.85
N HIS A 162 8.07 32.55 8.54
CA HIS A 162 7.90 31.12 8.80
C HIS A 162 7.57 30.35 7.52
N VAL A 163 6.57 30.79 6.74
CA VAL A 163 6.18 30.14 5.47
C VAL A 163 7.35 30.11 4.50
N LYS A 164 8.08 31.22 4.34
CA LYS A 164 9.27 31.28 3.48
C LYS A 164 10.32 30.23 3.86
N LYS A 165 10.60 30.07 5.16
CA LYS A 165 11.51 29.04 5.67
C LYS A 165 11.02 27.61 5.40
N VAL A 166 9.71 27.38 5.52
CA VAL A 166 9.12 26.06 5.20
C VAL A 166 9.25 25.75 3.70
N VAL A 167 9.02 26.72 2.82
CA VAL A 167 9.19 26.57 1.37
C VAL A 167 10.67 26.30 1.02
N GLU A 168 11.60 27.07 1.59
CA GLU A 168 13.05 26.85 1.42
C GLU A 168 13.46 25.44 1.83
N LYS A 169 12.97 24.97 2.99
CA LYS A 169 13.23 23.62 3.47
C LYS A 169 12.65 22.57 2.54
N HIS A 170 11.40 22.74 2.10
CA HIS A 170 10.74 21.79 1.19
C HIS A 170 11.52 21.60 -0.12
N ILE A 171 12.02 22.69 -0.70
CA ILE A 171 12.81 22.65 -1.93
C ILE A 171 14.11 21.87 -1.70
N LYS A 172 14.86 22.19 -0.64
CA LYS A 172 16.10 21.47 -0.29
C LYS A 172 15.86 19.98 -0.04
N ASP A 173 14.84 19.63 0.72
CA ASP A 173 14.49 18.23 1.03
C ASP A 173 14.08 17.47 -0.24
N THR A 174 13.37 18.14 -1.15
CA THR A 174 12.94 17.56 -2.44
C THR A 174 14.13 17.32 -3.37
N GLU A 175 15.03 18.30 -3.50
CA GLU A 175 16.25 18.17 -4.30
C GLU A 175 17.16 17.05 -3.77
N ALA A 176 17.36 16.99 -2.45
CA ALA A 176 18.15 15.93 -1.82
C ALA A 176 17.56 14.54 -2.05
N SER A 177 16.23 14.41 -1.93
CA SER A 177 15.51 13.15 -2.17
C SER A 177 15.60 12.71 -3.64
N GLN A 178 15.49 13.64 -4.59
CA GLN A 178 15.64 13.36 -6.02
C GLN A 178 17.06 12.89 -6.35
N GLN A 179 18.09 13.52 -5.78
CA GLN A 179 19.48 13.11 -5.96
C GLN A 179 19.78 11.73 -5.35
N ALA A 180 19.18 11.40 -4.20
CA ALA A 180 19.31 10.08 -3.59
C ALA A 180 18.69 8.99 -4.47
N GLN A 181 17.46 9.21 -4.94
CA GLN A 181 16.76 8.27 -5.82
C GLN A 181 17.49 8.05 -7.15
N GLN A 182 18.05 9.10 -7.75
CA GLN A 182 18.86 8.98 -8.97
C GLN A 182 20.13 8.15 -8.73
N ARG A 183 20.81 8.33 -7.60
CA ARG A 183 22.00 7.53 -7.26
C ARG A 183 21.68 6.06 -7.05
N GLU A 184 20.59 5.74 -6.36
CA GLU A 184 20.16 4.36 -6.15
C GLU A 184 19.80 3.66 -7.47
N GLN A 185 19.08 4.35 -8.37
CA GLN A 185 18.73 3.80 -9.68
C GLN A 185 19.98 3.54 -10.55
N GLN A 186 20.95 4.46 -10.53
CA GLN A 186 22.22 4.28 -11.26
C GLN A 186 23.02 3.09 -10.71
N GLN A 187 23.07 2.92 -9.39
CA GLN A 187 23.76 1.78 -8.76
C GLN A 187 23.09 0.45 -9.11
N GLN A 188 21.76 0.38 -9.09
CA GLN A 188 21.01 -0.82 -9.47
C GLN A 188 21.23 -1.18 -10.96
N GLN A 189 21.22 -0.20 -11.86
CA GLN A 189 21.52 -0.44 -13.28
C GLN A 189 22.96 -0.94 -13.48
N GLN A 190 23.95 -0.36 -12.80
CA GLN A 190 25.33 -0.83 -12.89
C GLN A 190 25.49 -2.26 -12.37
N GLN A 191 24.85 -2.61 -11.26
CA GLN A 191 24.87 -3.99 -10.73
C GLN A 191 24.21 -4.99 -11.68
N GLN A 192 23.06 -4.65 -12.27
CA GLN A 192 22.40 -5.50 -13.26
C GLN A 192 23.25 -5.70 -14.51
N GLN A 193 23.90 -4.64 -15.02
CA GLN A 193 24.81 -4.76 -16.16
C GLN A 193 26.02 -5.64 -15.85
N GLN A 194 26.62 -5.52 -14.65
CA GLN A 194 27.73 -6.37 -14.24
C GLN A 194 27.32 -7.83 -14.11
N GLN A 195 26.15 -8.13 -13.55
CA GLN A 195 25.62 -9.50 -13.45
C GLN A 195 25.36 -10.10 -14.84
N GLN A 196 24.78 -9.34 -15.77
CA GLN A 196 24.57 -9.81 -17.14
C GLN A 196 25.89 -10.11 -17.86
N GLN A 197 26.90 -9.26 -17.71
CA GLN A 197 28.24 -9.50 -18.29
C GLN A 197 28.91 -10.75 -17.70
N GLN A 198 28.79 -10.99 -16.39
CA GLN A 198 29.32 -12.21 -15.76
C GLN A 198 28.63 -13.48 -16.28
N GLN A 199 27.30 -13.46 -16.44
CA GLN A 199 26.55 -14.59 -16.99
C GLN A 199 26.92 -14.88 -18.46
N GLN A 200 27.15 -13.85 -19.27
CA GLN A 200 27.60 -14.02 -20.66
C GLN A 200 29.02 -14.62 -20.73
N LYS A 201 29.95 -14.18 -19.86
CA LYS A 201 31.30 -14.75 -19.79
C LYS A 201 31.30 -16.23 -19.40
N GLN A 202 30.44 -16.64 -18.46
CA GLN A 202 30.32 -18.05 -18.06
C GLN A 202 29.73 -18.93 -19.17
N LYS A 203 28.79 -18.43 -19.97
CA LYS A 203 28.22 -19.17 -21.10
C LYS A 203 29.17 -19.29 -22.30
N GLY A 204 30.04 -18.30 -22.51
CA GLY A 204 31.04 -18.33 -23.60
C GLY A 204 32.23 -19.26 -23.37
N GLY A 205 32.53 -19.61 -22.12
CA GLY A 205 33.65 -20.49 -21.76
C GLY A 205 33.39 -22.00 -21.89
N ALA A 206 32.15 -22.41 -22.20
CA ALA A 206 31.76 -23.82 -22.31
C ALA A 206 31.79 -24.38 -23.75
N MET A 207 32.34 -23.63 -24.71
CA MET A 207 32.37 -23.99 -26.14
C MET A 207 33.80 -24.03 -26.73
N GLN A 208 34.83 -24.15 -25.89
CA GLN A 208 36.20 -24.49 -26.31
C GLN A 208 36.67 -25.74 -25.59
#